data_AF-A0A2W0EJ70-F1
#
_entry.id   AF-A0A2W0EJ70-F1
#
_cell.length_a   1.000
_cell.length_b   1.000
_cell.length_c   1.000
_cell.angle_alpha   90.00
_cell.angle_beta   90.00
_cell.angle_gamma   90.00
#
_symmetry.space_group_name_H-M   'P 1'
#
loop_
_entity.id
_entity.type
_entity.pdbx_description
1 polymer ?
#
loop_
_entity_poly.entity_id
_entity_poly.type
_entity_poly.pdbx_seq_one_letter_code
_entity_poly.pdbx_strand_id
1 'polypeptide(L)'
;MKKLLVIGIGAGNPDYITMQAVKALNQVDVFFLMDKGESKDKLIDLRREICERYISDPDYRFVEAHSPERERGEVDYRTSVDDLNLAKQQ
;
A
#
# COMPACT_ATOMS: atom_id res chain seq x y z
N MET A 1 -12.78 -17.26 -2.24
CA MET A 1 -13.05 -15.90 -2.74
C MET A 1 -11.95 -14.98 -2.23
N LYS A 2 -11.35 -14.10 -3.04
CA LYS A 2 -10.28 -13.19 -2.59
C LYS A 2 -10.90 -11.89 -2.06
N LYS A 3 -10.39 -11.37 -0.94
CA LYS A 3 -10.84 -10.10 -0.34
C LYS A 3 -9.70 -9.10 -0.38
N LEU A 4 -10.00 -7.87 -0.81
CA LEU A 4 -9.04 -6.77 -0.76
C LEU A 4 -9.39 -5.86 0.42
N LEU A 5 -8.44 -5.61 1.31
CA LEU A 5 -8.59 -4.71 2.44
C LEU A 5 -7.77 -3.44 2.19
N VAL A 6 -8.42 -2.28 2.23
CA VAL A 6 -7.75 -0.98 2.21
C VAL A 6 -7.73 -0.47 3.65
N ILE A 7 -6.56 -0.48 4.27
CA ILE A 7 -6.39 -0.20 5.70
C ILE A 7 -5.67 1.15 5.85
N GLY A 8 -6.32 2.11 6.51
CA GLY A 8 -5.69 3.39 6.85
C GLY A 8 -4.69 3.21 7.99
N ILE A 9 -3.47 3.75 7.82
CA ILE A 9 -2.34 3.63 8.77
C ILE A 9 -1.98 4.95 9.47
N GLY A 10 -2.83 5.98 9.35
CA GLY A 10 -2.59 7.29 9.95
C GLY A 10 -1.58 8.15 9.19
N ALA A 11 -1.02 9.15 9.87
CA ALA A 11 -0.23 10.24 9.28
C ALA A 11 1.29 10.05 9.35
N GLY A 12 1.78 8.82 9.62
CA GLY A 12 3.21 8.52 9.64
C GLY A 12 3.79 8.13 10.99
N ASN A 13 2.98 8.09 12.06
CA ASN A 13 3.36 7.53 13.35
C ASN A 13 2.64 6.18 13.54
N PRO A 14 3.36 5.08 13.88
CA PRO A 14 2.75 3.77 14.13
C PRO A 14 1.62 3.79 15.17
N ASP A 15 1.70 4.67 16.17
CA ASP A 15 0.70 4.79 17.24
C ASP A 15 -0.62 5.43 16.77
N TYR A 16 -0.68 6.00 15.57
CA TYR A 16 -1.91 6.60 15.02
C TYR A 16 -2.85 5.57 14.38
N ILE A 17 -2.50 4.29 14.40
CA ILE A 17 -3.36 3.23 13.90
C ILE A 17 -4.59 3.06 14.80
N THR A 18 -5.74 2.76 14.19
CA THR A 18 -6.96 2.47 14.95
C THR A 18 -7.02 0.99 15.34
N MET A 19 -7.74 0.68 16.41
CA MET A 19 -8.01 -0.72 16.77
C MET A 19 -8.76 -1.49 15.69
N GLN A 20 -9.55 -0.82 14.85
CA GLN A 20 -10.19 -1.45 13.69
C GLN A 20 -9.16 -1.85 12.63
N ALA A 21 -8.18 -1.00 12.37
CA ALA A 21 -7.08 -1.32 11.46
C ALA A 21 -6.24 -2.48 12.00
N VAL A 22 -5.92 -2.50 13.31
CA VAL A 22 -5.22 -3.63 13.94
C VAL A 22 -5.99 -4.95 13.75
N LYS A 23 -7.31 -4.95 13.99
CA LYS A 23 -8.15 -6.14 13.74
C LYS A 23 -8.17 -6.57 12.28
N ALA A 24 -8.07 -5.63 11.35
CA ALA A 24 -8.02 -5.93 9.92
C ALA A 24 -6.65 -6.49 9.51
N LEU A 25 -5.54 -5.95 10.05
CA LEU A 25 -4.19 -6.46 9.79
C LEU A 25 -4.07 -7.95 10.15
N ASN A 26 -4.62 -8.35 11.29
CA ASN A 26 -4.60 -9.74 11.77
C ASN A 26 -5.52 -10.71 10.97
N GLN A 27 -6.14 -10.26 9.87
CA GLN A 27 -6.93 -11.10 8.95
C GLN A 27 -6.28 -11.19 7.56
N VAL A 28 -5.12 -10.56 7.36
CA VAL A 28 -4.49 -10.45 6.04
C VAL A 28 -3.41 -11.51 5.88
N ASP A 29 -3.53 -12.32 4.83
CA ASP A 29 -2.50 -13.30 4.46
C ASP A 29 -1.37 -12.67 3.62
N VAL A 30 -1.68 -11.61 2.86
CA VAL A 30 -0.75 -10.99 1.89
C VAL A 30 -0.84 -9.46 1.95
N PHE A 31 0.30 -8.82 2.23
CA PHE A 31 0.45 -7.37 2.22
C PHE A 31 1.16 -6.91 0.95
N PHE A 32 0.53 -6.00 0.21
CA PHE A 32 1.13 -5.37 -0.96
C PHE A 32 1.80 -4.06 -0.55
N LEU A 33 3.13 -4.01 -0.66
CA LEU A 33 3.91 -2.80 -0.43
C LEU A 33 4.22 -2.17 -1.78
N MET A 34 3.43 -1.16 -2.13
CA MET A 34 3.58 -0.43 -3.39
C MET A 34 4.64 0.66 -3.24
N ASP A 35 5.76 0.51 -3.94
CA ASP A 35 6.79 1.55 -4.03
C ASP A 35 6.41 2.59 -5.10
N LYS A 36 6.66 3.87 -4.85
CA LYS A 36 6.48 4.96 -5.84
C LYS A 36 7.82 5.64 -6.21
N GLY A 37 8.95 4.96 -6.03
CA GLY A 37 10.28 5.44 -6.45
C GLY A 37 11.09 6.17 -5.38
N GLU A 38 12.26 6.68 -5.78
CA GLU A 38 13.51 7.02 -5.03
C GLU A 38 13.44 7.77 -3.69
N SER A 39 12.25 8.17 -3.20
CA SER A 39 12.09 8.96 -1.97
C SER A 39 11.30 8.26 -0.86
N LYS A 40 11.16 6.92 -0.89
CA LYS A 40 10.11 6.22 -0.11
C LYS A 40 10.48 5.02 0.75
N ASP A 41 11.77 4.70 0.94
CA ASP A 41 12.21 3.66 1.88
C ASP A 41 11.52 3.81 3.25
N LYS A 42 11.45 5.06 3.74
CA LYS A 42 10.78 5.41 5.02
C LYS A 42 9.32 4.95 5.14
N LEU A 43 8.55 4.96 4.04
CA LEU A 43 7.14 4.54 4.08
C LEU A 43 7.00 3.02 3.96
N ILE A 44 7.93 2.34 3.31
CA ILE A 44 7.98 0.88 3.30
C ILE A 44 8.35 0.40 4.70
N ASP A 45 9.38 0.98 5.30
CA ASP A 45 9.83 0.68 6.66
C ASP A 45 8.72 0.89 7.69
N LEU A 46 8.00 2.03 7.62
CA LEU A 46 6.86 2.29 8.50
C LEU A 46 5.77 1.21 8.38
N ARG A 47 5.47 0.74 7.17
CA ARG A 47 4.46 -0.31 6.98
C ARG A 47 4.92 -1.64 7.56
N ARG A 48 6.21 -1.95 7.44
CA ARG A 48 6.82 -3.14 8.05
C ARG A 48 6.75 -3.05 9.57
N GLU A 49 7.15 -1.92 10.15
CA GLU A 49 7.09 -1.66 11.59
C GLU A 49 5.66 -1.82 12.14
N ILE A 50 4.66 -1.25 11.46
CA ILE A 50 3.25 -1.39 11.85
C ILE A 50 2.81 -2.86 11.83
N CYS A 51 3.20 -3.62 10.82
CA CYS A 51 2.86 -5.05 10.75
C CYS A 51 3.52 -5.83 11.89
N GLU A 52 4.83 -5.63 12.11
CA GLU A 52 5.60 -6.27 13.17
C GLU A 52 5.05 -5.97 14.57
N ARG A 53 4.58 -4.74 14.80
CA ARG A 53 4.10 -4.30 16.12
C ARG A 53 2.70 -4.80 16.47
N TYR A 54 1.82 -4.93 15.48
CA TYR A 54 0.38 -5.12 15.73
C TYR A 54 -0.18 -6.46 15.21
N ILE A 55 0.56 -7.21 14.41
CA ILE A 55 0.15 -8.55 13.97
C ILE A 55 0.66 -9.57 14.99
N SER A 56 -0.23 -10.42 15.48
CA SER A 56 0.09 -11.40 16.51
C SER A 56 0.62 -12.73 15.96
N ASP A 57 0.21 -13.08 14.73
CA ASP A 57 0.64 -14.30 14.04
C ASP A 57 1.43 -13.94 12.76
N PRO A 58 2.72 -14.30 12.66
CA PRO A 58 3.58 -13.89 11.55
C PRO A 58 3.38 -14.70 10.24
N ASP A 59 2.33 -15.51 10.09
CA ASP A 59 2.07 -16.30 8.86
C ASP A 59 1.58 -15.47 7.65
N TYR A 60 1.93 -14.18 7.59
CA TYR A 60 1.65 -13.31 6.45
C TYR A 60 2.90 -13.13 5.57
N ARG A 61 2.70 -12.75 4.32
CA ARG A 61 3.81 -12.43 3.40
C ARG A 61 3.70 -11.03 2.80
N PHE A 62 4.85 -10.41 2.56
CA PHE A 62 4.94 -9.18 1.79
C PHE A 62 5.15 -9.47 0.31
N VAL A 63 4.45 -8.70 -0.53
CA VAL A 63 4.69 -8.62 -1.97
C VAL A 63 4.99 -7.17 -2.29
N GLU A 64 6.19 -6.92 -2.77
CA GLU A 64 6.60 -5.61 -3.26
C GLU A 64 6.30 -5.50 -4.74
N ALA A 65 5.79 -4.34 -5.14
CA ALA A 65 5.54 -4.04 -6.54
C ALA A 65 5.75 -2.55 -6.80
N HIS A 66 6.28 -2.23 -7.97
CA HIS A 66 6.37 -0.84 -8.40
C HIS A 66 4.99 -0.32 -8.76
N SER A 67 4.63 0.82 -8.19
CA SER A 67 3.49 1.58 -8.63
C SER A 67 3.84 2.19 -9.99
N PRO A 68 3.11 1.83 -11.05
CA PRO A 68 3.40 2.34 -12.37
C PRO A 68 3.14 3.84 -12.40
N GLU A 69 4.04 4.55 -13.07
CA GLU A 69 4.04 6.00 -13.09
C GLU A 69 3.01 6.53 -14.09
N ARG A 70 2.39 7.65 -13.73
CA ARG A 70 1.59 8.45 -14.66
C ARG A 70 2.47 9.47 -15.32
N GLU A 71 2.19 9.76 -16.59
CA GLU A 71 2.75 10.94 -17.24
C GLU A 71 2.34 12.20 -16.46
N ARG A 72 3.34 12.99 -16.08
CA ARG A 72 3.17 14.28 -15.38
C ARG A 72 3.51 15.39 -16.37
N GLY A 73 2.76 16.50 -16.34
CA GLY A 73 3.01 17.64 -17.24
C GLY A 73 1.73 18.43 -17.50
N GLU A 74 1.58 18.97 -18.71
CA GLU A 74 0.41 19.75 -19.15
C GLU A 74 -0.85 18.89 -19.41
N VAL A 75 -0.73 17.57 -19.36
CA VAL A 75 -1.85 16.65 -19.60
C VAL A 75 -2.82 16.68 -18.40
N ASP A 76 -4.12 16.73 -18.68
CA ASP A 76 -5.16 16.66 -17.65
C ASP A 76 -5.04 15.37 -16.82
N TYR A 77 -5.29 15.49 -15.51
CA TYR A 77 -5.14 14.39 -14.57
C TYR A 77 -6.00 13.18 -14.93
N ARG A 78 -7.23 13.38 -15.42
CA ARG A 78 -8.11 12.26 -15.76
C ARG A 78 -7.59 11.52 -16.97
N THR A 79 -7.19 12.25 -18.02
CA THR A 79 -6.60 11.66 -19.23
C THR A 79 -5.36 10.83 -18.89
N SER A 80 -4.45 11.38 -18.08
CA SER A 80 -3.26 10.67 -17.61
C SER A 80 -3.58 9.40 -16.78
N VAL A 81 -4.70 9.39 -16.03
CA VAL A 81 -5.18 8.19 -15.33
C VAL A 81 -5.73 7.15 -16.30
N ASP A 82 -6.52 7.58 -17.28
CA ASP A 82 -7.19 6.70 -18.24
C ASP A 82 -6.16 6.03 -19.17
N ASP A 83 -5.20 6.78 -19.68
CA ASP A 83 -4.11 6.26 -20.53
C ASP A 83 -3.28 5.21 -19.79
N LEU A 84 -2.92 5.50 -18.53
CA LEU A 84 -2.21 4.54 -17.68
C LEU A 84 -3.04 3.26 -17.42
N ASN A 85 -4.36 3.38 -17.26
CA ASN A 85 -5.22 2.21 -17.04
C ASN A 85 -5.35 1.37 -18.32
N LEU A 86 -5.41 2.01 -19.49
CA LEU A 86 -5.47 1.33 -20.79
C LEU A 86 -4.18 0.55 -21.07
N ALA A 87 -3.02 1.17 -20.83
CA ALA A 87 -1.72 0.55 -21.06
C ALA A 87 -1.48 -0.74 -20.23
N LYS A 88 -2.14 -0.88 -19.06
CA LYS A 88 -2.01 -2.06 -18.19
C LYS A 88 -2.91 -3.23 -18.52
N GLN A 89 -3.89 -3.03 -19.41
CA GLN A 89 -4.83 -4.08 -19.82
C GLN A 89 -4.33 -4.87 -21.04
N GLN A 90 -3.19 -4.48 -21.62
CA GLN A 90 -2.47 -5.19 -22.68
C GLN A 90 -1.40 -6.11 -22.08
#